data_AF-A0A9P8D9N0-F1
#
_entry.id   AF-A0A9P8D9N0-F1
#
_cell.length_a   1.000
_cell.length_b   1.000
_cell.length_c   1.000
_cell.angle_alpha   90.00
_cell.angle_beta   90.00
_cell.angle_gamma   90.00
#
_symmetry.space_group_name_H-M   'P 1'
#
loop_
_entity.id
_entity.type
_entity.pdbx_description
1 polymer ?
#
loop_
_entity_poly.entity_id
_entity_poly.type
_entity_poly.pdbx_seq_one_letter_code
_entity_poly.pdbx_strand_id
1 'polypeptide(L)'
;MGNFGTAVNSLLSTYTKCLSLLNGFPKDEDPGPLSHTRSTLSISLRSDRARVRREYASRLSQDGSRFEKGDAPARSALRRIVRKLTITLADVVRSFHDPKGQPINSESLLALSTGSSLDAVRAMNDLSTRFTG
;
A
#
# COMPACT_ATOMS: atom_id res chain seq x y z
N MET A 1 -9.23 -14.69 13.24
CA MET A 1 -7.82 -14.22 13.23
C MET A 1 -7.18 -14.53 11.87
N GLY A 2 -7.03 -13.56 10.97
CA GLY A 2 -6.44 -13.79 9.63
C GLY A 2 -4.92 -13.92 9.65
N ASN A 3 -4.37 -14.86 8.87
CA ASN A 3 -2.93 -15.13 8.77
C ASN A 3 -2.15 -13.96 8.14
N PHE A 4 -0.81 -14.04 8.11
CA PHE A 4 0.03 -13.01 7.50
C PHE A 4 -0.33 -12.77 6.02
N GLY A 5 -0.62 -13.83 5.27
CA GLY A 5 -1.11 -13.73 3.89
C GLY A 5 -2.40 -12.90 3.75
N THR A 6 -3.35 -13.02 4.68
CA THR A 6 -4.58 -12.21 4.70
C THR A 6 -4.25 -10.72 4.90
N ALA A 7 -3.26 -10.41 5.73
CA ALA A 7 -2.82 -9.03 5.96
C ALA A 7 -2.11 -8.45 4.72
N VAL A 8 -1.30 -9.24 4.01
CA VAL A 8 -0.69 -8.84 2.73
C VAL A 8 -1.76 -8.61 1.67
N ASN A 9 -2.74 -9.51 1.54
CA ASN A 9 -3.85 -9.32 0.60
C ASN A 9 -4.68 -8.08 0.92
N SER A 10 -4.88 -7.77 2.21
CA SER A 10 -5.53 -6.53 2.64
C SER A 10 -4.73 -5.30 2.17
N LEU A 11 -3.40 -5.32 2.32
CA LEU A 11 -2.52 -4.25 1.84
C LEU A 11 -2.61 -4.09 0.31
N LEU A 12 -2.54 -5.18 -0.44
CA LEU A 12 -2.67 -5.16 -1.91
C LEU A 12 -4.04 -4.66 -2.37
N SER A 13 -5.10 -5.01 -1.63
CA SER A 13 -6.45 -4.51 -1.87
C SER A 13 -6.54 -3.00 -1.61
N THR A 14 -5.92 -2.51 -0.54
CA THR A 14 -5.86 -1.06 -0.25
C THR A 14 -5.16 -0.32 -1.39
N TYR A 15 -4.01 -0.79 -1.88
CA TYR A 15 -3.36 -0.21 -3.06
C TYR A 15 -4.28 -0.18 -4.29
N THR A 16 -5.03 -1.26 -4.55
CA THR A 16 -6.00 -1.30 -5.65
C THR A 16 -7.11 -0.27 -5.46
N LYS A 17 -7.64 -0.10 -4.24
CA LYS A 17 -8.63 0.94 -3.95
C LYS A 17 -8.06 2.34 -4.19
N CYS A 18 -6.82 2.62 -3.78
CA CYS A 18 -6.14 3.88 -4.09
C CYS A 18 -6.11 4.15 -5.60
N LEU A 19 -5.74 3.15 -6.39
CA LEU A 19 -5.69 3.25 -7.85
C LEU A 19 -7.08 3.50 -8.46
N SER A 20 -8.10 2.79 -7.97
CA SER A 20 -9.49 2.99 -8.43
C SER A 20 -10.00 4.38 -8.12
N LEU A 21 -9.69 4.92 -6.93
CA LEU A 21 -10.04 6.29 -6.55
C LEU A 21 -9.35 7.29 -7.47
N LEU A 22 -8.02 7.17 -7.64
CA LEU A 22 -7.25 8.05 -8.53
C LEU A 22 -7.77 8.04 -9.98
N ASN A 23 -8.24 6.90 -10.49
CA ASN A 23 -8.77 6.79 -11.85
C ASN A 23 -10.26 7.17 -11.98
N GLY A 24 -11.03 7.08 -10.89
CA GLY A 24 -12.48 7.32 -10.87
C GLY A 24 -12.87 8.79 -10.75
N PHE A 25 -11.93 9.68 -10.42
CA PHE A 25 -12.19 11.13 -10.48
C PHE A 25 -12.37 11.58 -11.93
N PRO A 26 -13.43 12.37 -12.23
CA PRO A 26 -13.71 12.84 -13.57
C PRO A 26 -12.47 13.54 -14.13
N LYS A 27 -12.20 13.24 -15.39
CA LYS A 27 -11.20 13.92 -16.19
C LYS A 27 -11.77 15.29 -16.53
N ASP A 28 -11.93 16.17 -15.54
CA ASP A 28 -12.23 17.56 -15.82
C ASP A 28 -11.13 18.05 -16.77
N GLU A 29 -11.57 18.68 -17.85
CA GLU A 29 -10.81 18.99 -19.06
C GLU A 29 -9.76 20.09 -18.85
N ASP A 30 -8.95 19.97 -17.81
CA ASP A 30 -7.84 20.86 -17.54
C ASP A 30 -6.53 20.06 -17.56
N PRO A 31 -5.66 20.23 -18.58
CA PRO A 31 -4.35 19.61 -18.66
C PRO A 31 -3.36 20.28 -17.68
N GLY A 32 -3.78 20.42 -16.42
CA GLY A 32 -3.03 21.06 -15.35
C GLY A 32 -2.12 20.10 -14.55
N PRO A 33 -1.37 20.65 -13.58
CA PRO A 33 -0.43 19.92 -12.70
C PRO A 33 -1.04 18.70 -11.98
N LEU A 34 -2.36 18.70 -11.78
CA LEU A 34 -3.12 17.62 -11.14
C LEU A 34 -3.12 16.32 -11.98
N SER A 35 -3.14 16.42 -13.30
CA SER A 35 -3.11 15.23 -14.18
C SER A 35 -1.74 14.54 -14.15
N HIS A 36 -0.66 15.33 -14.10
CA HIS A 36 0.70 14.83 -14.02
C HIS A 36 0.97 14.17 -12.66
N THR A 37 0.60 14.83 -11.56
CA THR A 37 0.74 14.28 -10.20
C THR A 37 -0.07 13.00 -10.01
N ARG A 38 -1.31 12.94 -10.54
CA ARG A 38 -2.15 11.73 -10.54
C ARG A 38 -1.49 10.57 -11.30
N SER A 39 -0.89 10.86 -12.45
CA SER A 39 -0.20 9.85 -13.26
C SER A 39 1.03 9.31 -12.53
N THR A 40 1.87 10.18 -11.96
CA THR A 40 3.05 9.79 -11.16
C THR A 40 2.66 8.96 -9.94
N LEU A 41 1.59 9.36 -9.23
CA LEU A 41 1.07 8.60 -8.10
C LEU A 41 0.57 7.21 -8.49
N SER A 42 -0.19 7.13 -9.57
CA SER A 42 -0.69 5.85 -10.09
C SER A 42 0.46 4.91 -10.45
N ILE A 43 1.51 5.43 -11.09
CA ILE A 43 2.72 4.67 -11.43
C ILE A 43 3.43 4.18 -10.16
N SER A 44 3.66 5.05 -9.18
CA SER A 44 4.29 4.67 -7.91
C SER A 44 3.48 3.61 -7.16
N LEU A 45 2.18 3.81 -6.97
CA LEU A 45 1.29 2.86 -6.30
C LEU A 45 1.27 1.49 -6.99
N ARG A 46 1.28 1.47 -8.34
CA ARG A 46 1.40 0.23 -9.11
C ARG A 46 2.73 -0.46 -8.87
N SER A 47 3.82 0.30 -8.87
CA SER A 47 5.17 -0.20 -8.61
C SER A 47 5.30 -0.78 -7.20
N ASP A 48 4.84 -0.04 -6.18
CA ASP A 48 4.82 -0.44 -4.77
C ASP A 48 3.99 -1.71 -4.56
N ARG A 49 2.78 -1.76 -5.13
CA ARG A 49 1.93 -2.95 -5.09
C ARG A 49 2.62 -4.15 -5.75
N ALA A 50 3.25 -3.96 -6.91
CA ALA A 50 3.96 -5.03 -7.60
C ALA A 50 5.18 -5.51 -6.80
N ARG A 51 5.89 -4.59 -6.14
CA ARG A 51 7.03 -4.91 -5.27
C ARG A 51 6.59 -5.77 -4.08
N VAL A 52 5.58 -5.35 -3.33
CA VAL A 52 5.03 -6.10 -2.19
C VAL A 52 4.55 -7.49 -2.63
N ARG A 53 3.84 -7.56 -3.77
CA ARG A 53 3.36 -8.84 -4.31
C ARG A 53 4.50 -9.77 -4.70
N ARG A 54 5.53 -9.27 -5.39
CA ARG A 54 6.69 -10.06 -5.82
C ARG A 54 7.46 -10.60 -4.63
N GLU A 55 7.76 -9.75 -3.64
CA GLU A 55 8.46 -10.19 -2.44
C GLU A 55 7.65 -11.25 -1.70
N TYR A 56 6.36 -11.01 -1.49
CA TYR A 56 5.48 -11.98 -0.84
C TYR A 56 5.45 -13.32 -1.57
N ALA A 57 5.30 -13.31 -2.90
CA ALA A 57 5.29 -14.53 -3.70
C ALA A 57 6.65 -15.27 -3.64
N SER A 58 7.76 -14.53 -3.69
CA SER A 58 9.11 -15.11 -3.58
C SER A 58 9.31 -15.80 -2.24
N ARG A 59 8.98 -15.11 -1.14
CA ARG A 59 9.12 -15.63 0.22
C ARG A 59 8.16 -16.77 0.51
N LEU A 60 6.94 -16.71 -0.01
CA LEU A 60 5.97 -17.80 0.08
C LEU A 60 6.47 -19.06 -0.64
N SER A 61 7.12 -18.92 -1.80
CA SER A 61 7.73 -20.06 -2.50
C SER A 61 8.95 -20.65 -1.77
N GLN A 62 9.68 -19.83 -1.02
CA GLN A 62 10.87 -20.26 -0.27
C GLN A 62 10.50 -20.90 1.08
N ASP A 63 9.69 -20.21 1.88
CA ASP A 63 9.41 -20.56 3.28
C ASP A 63 8.05 -21.29 3.46
N GLY A 64 7.24 -21.36 2.39
CA GLY A 64 6.00 -22.12 2.34
C GLY A 64 4.90 -21.64 3.30
N SER A 65 4.06 -22.59 3.74
CA SER A 65 2.87 -22.30 4.57
C SER A 65 3.17 -21.69 5.94
N ARG A 66 4.41 -21.83 6.45
CA ARG A 66 4.86 -21.19 7.69
C ARG A 66 4.93 -19.67 7.53
N PHE A 67 5.42 -19.20 6.40
CA PHE A 67 5.43 -17.78 6.04
C PHE A 67 4.02 -17.24 5.79
N GLU A 68 3.14 -18.03 5.16
CA GLU A 68 1.74 -17.65 4.99
C GLU A 68 1.03 -17.44 6.34
N LYS A 69 1.26 -18.33 7.31
CA LYS A 69 0.80 -18.16 8.69
C LYS A 69 1.37 -16.89 9.32
N GLY A 70 2.69 -16.75 9.23
CA GLY A 70 3.49 -15.72 9.87
C GLY A 70 3.41 -15.74 11.41
N ASP A 71 4.26 -14.95 12.05
CA ASP A 71 4.29 -14.80 13.50
C ASP A 71 3.43 -13.62 13.99
N ALA A 72 3.19 -13.53 15.31
CA ALA A 72 2.41 -12.45 15.89
C ALA A 72 3.04 -11.05 15.66
N PRO A 73 4.36 -10.87 15.75
CA PRO A 73 5.04 -9.63 15.39
C PRO A 73 4.80 -9.18 13.93
N ALA A 74 5.04 -10.03 12.94
CA ALA A 74 4.91 -9.71 11.52
C ALA A 74 3.46 -9.40 11.14
N ARG A 75 2.50 -10.16 11.69
CA ARG A 75 1.06 -9.88 11.54
C ARG A 75 0.67 -8.53 12.17
N SER A 76 1.33 -8.12 13.24
CA SER A 76 1.06 -6.83 13.91
C SER A 76 1.70 -5.66 13.16
N ALA A 77 2.91 -5.84 12.64
CA ALA A 77 3.58 -4.87 11.79
C ALA A 77 2.75 -4.58 10.52
N LEU A 78 2.36 -5.62 9.76
CA LEU A 78 1.51 -5.44 8.58
C LEU A 78 0.17 -4.79 8.92
N ARG A 79 -0.48 -5.17 10.02
CA ARG A 79 -1.74 -4.54 10.42
C ARG A 79 -1.57 -3.05 10.71
N ARG A 80 -0.46 -2.64 11.33
CA ARG A 80 -0.16 -1.21 11.54
C ARG A 80 0.04 -0.48 10.22
N ILE A 81 0.79 -1.09 9.29
CA ILE A 81 1.01 -0.54 7.94
C ILE A 81 -0.33 -0.36 7.22
N VAL A 82 -1.16 -1.41 7.15
CA VAL A 82 -2.48 -1.36 6.52
C VAL A 82 -3.38 -0.30 7.15
N ARG A 83 -3.41 -0.22 8.50
CA ARG A 83 -4.21 0.81 9.20
C ARG A 83 -3.74 2.21 8.86
N LYS A 84 -2.43 2.48 8.92
CA LYS A 84 -1.85 3.78 8.61
C LYS A 84 -2.19 4.19 7.17
N LEU A 85 -1.98 3.28 6.22
CA LEU A 85 -2.29 3.51 4.80
C LEU A 85 -3.79 3.76 4.58
N THR A 86 -4.66 2.99 5.24
CA THR A 86 -6.12 3.15 5.11
C THR A 86 -6.62 4.47 5.71
N ILE A 87 -6.10 4.88 6.88
CA ILE A 87 -6.47 6.15 7.52
C ILE A 87 -6.05 7.31 6.64
N THR A 88 -4.79 7.36 6.19
CA THR A 88 -4.32 8.44 5.35
C THR A 88 -5.00 8.45 3.98
N LEU A 89 -5.34 7.28 3.43
CA LEU A 89 -6.16 7.20 2.22
C LEU A 89 -7.54 7.83 2.45
N ALA A 90 -8.20 7.50 3.57
CA ALA A 90 -9.50 8.07 3.91
C ALA A 90 -9.43 9.59 4.12
N ASP A 91 -8.33 10.10 4.70
CA ASP A 91 -8.09 11.53 4.83
C ASP A 91 -7.96 12.20 3.46
N VAL A 92 -7.18 11.59 2.57
CA VAL A 92 -6.97 12.14 1.23
C VAL A 92 -8.26 12.07 0.40
N VAL A 93 -9.01 10.98 0.45
CA VAL A 93 -10.33 10.86 -0.20
C VAL A 93 -11.31 11.91 0.33
N ARG A 94 -11.29 12.18 1.64
CA ARG A 94 -12.09 13.26 2.22
C ARG A 94 -11.66 14.63 1.69
N SER A 95 -10.36 14.88 1.57
CA SER A 95 -9.84 16.11 0.95
C SER A 95 -10.25 16.26 -0.52
N PHE A 96 -10.37 15.15 -1.26
CA PHE A 96 -10.91 15.18 -2.64
C PHE A 96 -12.40 15.53 -2.71
N HIS A 97 -13.18 15.20 -1.68
CA HIS A 97 -14.62 15.44 -1.62
C HIS A 97 -15.00 16.79 -1.00
N ASP A 98 -14.04 17.53 -0.43
CA ASP A 98 -14.29 18.82 0.18
C ASP A 98 -14.16 19.95 -0.85
N PRO A 99 -15.27 20.60 -1.27
CA PRO A 99 -15.24 21.68 -2.26
C PRO A 99 -14.55 22.96 -1.76
N LYS A 100 -14.19 23.03 -0.47
CA LYS A 100 -13.38 24.11 0.14
C LYS A 100 -11.99 23.63 0.58
N GLY A 101 -11.63 22.38 0.29
CA GLY A 101 -10.50 21.66 0.86
C GLY A 101 -9.13 22.00 0.25
N GLN A 102 -8.14 22.12 1.12
CA GLN A 102 -6.71 22.34 0.85
C GLN A 102 -6.16 21.47 -0.31
N PRO A 103 -5.19 21.96 -1.10
CA PRO A 103 -4.61 21.20 -2.20
C PRO A 103 -4.13 19.83 -1.74
N ILE A 104 -4.61 18.79 -2.46
CA ILE A 104 -4.25 17.40 -2.25
C ILE A 104 -2.73 17.28 -2.11
N ASN A 105 -2.25 16.83 -0.96
CA ASN A 105 -0.82 16.61 -0.75
C ASN A 105 -0.41 15.25 -1.35
N SER A 106 -0.34 15.22 -2.69
CA SER A 106 0.10 14.05 -3.46
C SER A 106 1.46 13.54 -3.01
N GLU A 107 2.36 14.44 -2.63
CA GLU A 107 3.69 14.09 -2.12
C GLU A 107 3.61 13.26 -0.82
N SER A 108 2.70 13.63 0.10
CA SER A 108 2.46 12.85 1.31
C SER A 108 1.92 11.45 1.02
N LEU A 109 1.03 11.30 0.03
CA LEU A 109 0.57 9.98 -0.42
C LEU A 109 1.69 9.16 -1.04
N LEU A 110 2.54 9.76 -1.85
CA LEU A 110 3.65 9.08 -2.52
C LEU A 110 4.69 8.61 -1.50
N ALA A 111 5.05 9.48 -0.55
CA ALA A 111 5.95 9.14 0.55
C ALA A 111 5.37 8.02 1.42
N LEU A 112 4.06 8.06 1.70
CA LEU A 112 3.39 7.02 2.47
C LEU A 112 3.34 5.69 1.71
N SER A 113 3.02 5.70 0.41
CA SER A 113 3.00 4.52 -0.44
C SER A 113 4.37 3.85 -0.44
N THR A 114 5.41 4.62 -0.75
CA THR A 114 6.81 4.15 -0.78
C THR A 114 7.23 3.61 0.59
N GLY A 115 6.95 4.35 1.67
CA GLY A 115 7.27 3.93 3.03
C GLY A 115 6.56 2.64 3.43
N SER A 116 5.27 2.53 3.12
CA SER A 116 4.47 1.34 3.44
C SER A 116 4.89 0.11 2.63
N SER A 117 5.34 0.28 1.38
CA SER A 117 5.88 -0.81 0.57
C SER A 117 7.21 -1.31 1.14
N LEU A 118 8.06 -0.38 1.59
CA LEU A 118 9.35 -0.68 2.18
C LEU A 118 9.23 -1.35 3.56
N ASP A 119 8.34 -0.85 4.41
CA ASP A 119 8.04 -1.46 5.71
C ASP A 119 7.40 -2.84 5.56
N ALA A 120 6.54 -3.05 4.55
CA ALA A 120 5.95 -4.35 4.27
C ALA A 120 7.02 -5.36 3.81
N VAL A 121 7.93 -4.95 2.92
CA VAL A 121 9.06 -5.77 2.49
C VAL A 121 10.00 -6.09 3.66
N ARG A 122 10.29 -5.11 4.53
CA ARG A 122 11.06 -5.35 5.77
C ARG A 122 10.38 -6.38 6.66
N ALA A 123 9.08 -6.25 6.91
CA ALA A 123 8.34 -7.20 7.71
C ALA A 123 8.34 -8.62 7.10
N MET A 124 8.34 -8.75 5.77
CA MET A 124 8.51 -10.03 5.08
C MET A 124 9.92 -10.60 5.25
N ASN A 125 10.96 -9.78 5.09
CA ASN A 125 12.35 -10.20 5.26
C ASN A 125 12.65 -10.60 6.70
N ASP A 126 12.23 -9.80 7.69
CA ASP A 126 12.40 -10.09 9.11
C ASP A 126 11.67 -11.36 9.54
N LEU A 127 10.53 -11.68 8.90
CA LEU A 127 9.82 -12.92 9.13
C LEU A 127 10.58 -14.12 8.51
N SER A 128 11.10 -13.95 7.29
CA SER A 128 11.87 -14.98 6.59
C SER A 128 13.17 -15.32 7.33
N THR A 129 13.92 -14.34 7.82
CA THR A 129 15.17 -14.56 8.56
C THR A 129 14.96 -15.34 9.86
N ARG A 130 13.80 -15.20 10.52
CA ARG A 130 13.44 -16.00 11.70
C ARG A 130 13.13 -17.46 11.39
N PHE A 131 12.87 -17.80 10.13
CA PHE A 131 12.66 -19.17 9.69
C PHE A 131 13.92 -19.83 9.13
N THR A 132 14.90 -19.03 8.73
CA THR A 132 16.21 -19.51 8.25
C THR A 132 17.28 -19.56 9.35
N GLY A 133 17.00 -19.03 10.54
CA GLY A 133 17.88 -19.03 11.71
C GLY A 133 17.59 -20.15 12.70
#